data_AF-A0A8C9VNL1-F1
#
_entry.id   AF-A0A8C9VNL1-F1
#
_cell.length_a   1.000
_cell.length_b   1.000
_cell.length_c   1.000
_cell.angle_alpha   90.00
_cell.angle_beta   90.00
_cell.angle_gamma   90.00
#
_symmetry.space_group_name_H-M   'P 1'
#
loop_
_entity.id
_entity.type
_entity.pdbx_description
1 polymer ?
#
loop_
_entity_poly.entity_id
_entity_poly.type
_entity_poly.pdbx_seq_one_letter_code
_entity_poly.pdbx_strand_id
1 'polypeptide(L)'
;ATAARGHVRINNTLYPNAPTFLQSGTFFVQRLLFLGTVCRRVPAASGLQCIAPLVQSVEETPEPIATEVHGCIPSWIEGSFLRNGPGKFEFGSHNYDHWFDGMALLHQFKISSGQVSYKSRFLRSDSYRANSEHNRIVVSEFGTLAVPDPCKTFFQRFLSCFEMPKPTDNASVSFVKYKGDYYVSTETNFMHRVDPDSLESKGKVDWSKFIAVNGATAHPHYDPDGSAYNMGNSYTKKGAFYNIICVPPERVEPEETLEGARIVCSIAPVNKSKPSYYHSFAMSENFVVFVEQPIRMDLLRILTCKLRGKGLSKGIYWDPQQETIFHVVNKHMGTPSAVKYYSRPLSTFHQINTFEEDGFLVVDLCCSDDGSAINNFLIQNLRQSGEALDEMYNSMTGSFPRRFVLPLNVDENTPCGKNLNTRSDSPATAIKVYCTHEDLHGEDLQEFGGLEFPQINYAKHNTRPYRYFYGSGFRHLVGDSLLKMDLQGKRLKVWQQPGFYPSEPIFIPSPGATEEDDGVILSVVITPTQEKGTFLLVLDASTFKELGRAEVPVNIPYGFHGAFNASTVACHINHKQSRVAPL
;
A
#
# COMPACT_ATOMS: atom_id res chain seq x y z
N ALA A 1 72.08 10.86 15.88
CA ALA A 1 71.93 12.30 16.15
C ALA A 1 71.01 12.84 15.06
N THR A 2 69.87 13.49 15.28
CA THR A 2 69.26 14.08 16.48
C THR A 2 67.78 14.30 16.13
N ALA A 3 66.92 14.27 17.16
CA ALA A 3 65.48 14.39 17.06
C ALA A 3 65.02 15.85 16.91
N ALA A 4 63.79 16.05 16.42
CA ALA A 4 62.94 17.16 16.84
C ALA A 4 61.46 16.73 16.79
N ARG A 5 60.83 16.74 17.97
CA ARG A 5 59.42 16.48 18.25
C ARG A 5 58.64 17.79 18.13
N GLY A 6 57.42 17.74 17.58
CA GLY A 6 56.42 18.79 17.70
C GLY A 6 55.12 18.20 18.25
N HIS A 7 54.80 18.51 19.52
CA HIS A 7 53.54 18.19 20.17
C HIS A 7 52.52 19.30 19.88
N VAL A 8 51.32 18.95 19.43
CA VAL A 8 50.12 19.80 19.53
C VAL A 8 49.11 19.05 20.41
N ARG A 9 48.77 19.68 21.54
CA ARG A 9 47.72 19.24 22.47
C ARG A 9 46.35 19.57 21.87
N ILE A 10 45.43 18.62 21.87
CA ILE A 10 44.00 18.87 21.72
C ILE A 10 43.32 18.44 23.02
N ASN A 11 42.62 19.38 23.64
CA ASN A 11 41.87 19.23 24.89
C ASN A 11 40.67 18.29 24.68
N ASN A 12 40.61 17.23 25.48
CA ASN A 12 39.40 16.44 25.70
C ASN A 12 38.62 17.06 26.86
N THR A 13 37.40 17.53 26.59
CA THR A 13 36.39 17.80 27.62
C THR A 13 35.12 17.02 27.28
N LEU A 14 34.64 16.28 28.28
CA LEU A 14 33.64 15.21 28.29
C LEU A 14 32.18 15.69 28.17
N TYR A 15 31.29 14.78 27.69
CA TYR A 15 29.95 14.35 28.20
C TYR A 15 29.05 13.83 27.05
N PRO A 16 28.14 12.83 27.24
CA PRO A 16 28.40 11.44 27.63
C PRO A 16 27.74 10.37 26.71
N ASN A 17 28.39 9.19 26.65
CA ASN A 17 27.89 7.82 26.49
C ASN A 17 26.55 7.52 25.78
N ALA A 18 26.65 6.94 24.58
CA ALA A 18 25.72 5.91 24.09
C ALA A 18 26.50 4.57 24.01
N PRO A 19 25.97 3.43 24.50
CA PRO A 19 26.72 2.18 24.47
C PRO A 19 26.73 1.59 23.06
N THR A 20 27.86 1.70 22.36
CA THR A 20 28.19 0.88 21.19
C THR A 20 28.62 -0.51 21.65
N PHE A 21 27.71 -1.46 21.75
CA PHE A 21 28.07 -2.88 21.84
C PHE A 21 27.06 -3.77 21.11
N LEU A 22 27.58 -4.80 20.43
CA LEU A 22 26.92 -5.86 19.63
C LEU A 22 26.71 -5.59 18.12
N GLN A 23 27.79 -5.41 17.36
CA GLN A 23 27.76 -5.67 15.91
C GLN A 23 29.06 -6.34 15.48
N SER A 24 29.04 -7.65 15.24
CA SER A 24 29.77 -8.33 14.14
C SER A 24 29.93 -9.84 14.33
N GLY A 25 30.08 -10.36 15.55
CA GLY A 25 30.47 -11.76 15.77
C GLY A 25 29.34 -12.80 15.87
N THR A 26 28.21 -12.44 16.48
CA THR A 26 27.16 -13.41 16.88
C THR A 26 26.08 -13.66 15.83
N PHE A 27 25.95 -12.79 14.83
CA PHE A 27 24.93 -12.92 13.77
C PHE A 27 25.23 -14.06 12.79
N PHE A 28 26.50 -14.44 12.61
CA PHE A 28 26.89 -15.46 11.63
C PHE A 28 26.41 -16.88 12.02
N VAL A 29 26.35 -17.19 13.32
CA VAL A 29 25.98 -18.52 13.84
C VAL A 29 24.47 -18.75 13.78
N GLN A 30 23.63 -17.70 13.96
CA GLN A 30 22.18 -17.81 13.83
C GLN A 30 21.72 -18.00 12.38
N ARG A 31 22.46 -17.48 11.40
CA ARG A 31 22.17 -17.64 9.96
C ARG A 31 22.20 -19.11 9.51
N LEU A 32 23.00 -19.94 10.16
CA LEU A 32 23.16 -21.38 9.83
C LEU A 32 22.02 -22.24 10.38
N LEU A 33 21.34 -21.84 11.46
CA LEU A 33 20.24 -22.61 12.06
C LEU A 33 18.94 -22.59 11.24
N PHE A 34 18.84 -21.71 10.24
CA PHE A 34 17.64 -21.55 9.41
C PHE A 34 17.89 -21.90 7.93
N LEU A 35 18.96 -22.62 7.59
CA LEU A 35 19.23 -23.11 6.22
C LEU A 35 18.28 -24.26 5.85
N GLY A 36 17.04 -23.93 5.52
CA GLY A 36 16.05 -24.91 5.06
C GLY A 36 14.67 -24.30 4.97
N THR A 37 14.39 -23.60 3.88
CA THR A 37 13.00 -23.30 3.51
C THR A 37 12.91 -23.32 1.99
N VAL A 38 12.05 -24.20 1.49
CA VAL A 38 11.69 -24.31 0.09
C VAL A 38 11.00 -22.99 -0.29
N CYS A 39 11.51 -22.28 -1.30
CA CYS A 39 10.77 -21.20 -1.96
C CYS A 39 9.43 -21.82 -2.39
N ARG A 40 8.33 -21.47 -1.70
CA ARG A 40 7.00 -22.03 -2.00
C ARG A 40 6.54 -21.42 -3.31
N ARG A 41 6.90 -22.09 -4.40
CA ARG A 41 6.45 -21.73 -5.73
C ARG A 41 4.99 -22.09 -5.84
N VAL A 42 4.19 -21.09 -6.21
CA VAL A 42 2.84 -21.27 -6.69
C VAL A 42 2.84 -22.33 -7.80
N PRO A 43 1.81 -23.20 -7.90
CA PRO A 43 1.69 -24.15 -9.00
C PRO A 43 1.82 -23.44 -10.35
N ALA A 44 2.55 -24.06 -11.27
CA ALA A 44 2.69 -23.48 -12.61
C ALA A 44 1.33 -23.38 -13.29
N ALA A 45 1.05 -22.24 -13.90
CA ALA A 45 -0.13 -22.01 -14.71
C ALA A 45 0.19 -22.18 -16.21
N SER A 46 -0.82 -22.58 -16.98
CA SER A 46 -0.77 -22.67 -18.43
C SER A 46 -2.12 -22.28 -19.02
N GLY A 47 -2.11 -21.65 -20.19
CA GLY A 47 -3.33 -21.21 -20.87
C GLY A 47 -3.99 -20.02 -20.18
N LEU A 48 -3.20 -19.12 -19.58
CA LEU A 48 -3.72 -17.90 -18.98
C LEU A 48 -4.41 -17.03 -20.04
N GLN A 49 -5.58 -16.50 -19.70
CA GLN A 49 -6.33 -15.61 -20.58
C GLN A 49 -5.60 -14.26 -20.71
N CYS A 50 -5.53 -13.73 -21.94
CA CYS A 50 -4.94 -12.41 -22.18
C CYS A 50 -5.68 -11.30 -21.40
N ILE A 51 -4.94 -10.57 -20.56
CA ILE A 51 -5.44 -9.44 -19.78
C ILE A 51 -5.07 -8.07 -20.35
N ALA A 52 -4.44 -8.02 -21.53
CA ALA A 52 -4.06 -6.75 -22.16
C ALA A 52 -5.21 -5.72 -22.22
N PRO A 53 -6.48 -6.10 -22.48
CA PRO A 53 -7.60 -5.16 -22.47
C PRO A 53 -7.89 -4.52 -21.09
N LEU A 54 -7.50 -5.17 -20.00
CA LEU A 54 -7.67 -4.63 -18.64
C LEU A 54 -6.74 -3.43 -18.35
N VAL A 55 -5.68 -3.27 -19.16
CA VAL A 55 -4.64 -2.23 -18.99
C VAL A 55 -4.51 -1.39 -20.27
N GLN A 56 -5.65 -0.94 -20.79
CA GLN A 56 -5.78 -0.05 -21.94
C GLN A 56 -6.52 1.23 -21.56
N SER A 57 -6.31 2.28 -22.36
CA SER A 57 -6.99 3.55 -22.15
C SER A 57 -8.49 3.39 -22.35
N VAL A 58 -9.25 4.04 -21.47
CA VAL A 58 -10.70 4.15 -21.58
C VAL A 58 -11.13 5.61 -21.63
N GLU A 59 -12.37 5.83 -22.01
CA GLU A 59 -13.03 7.13 -21.85
C GLU A 59 -13.64 7.24 -20.45
N GLU A 60 -13.68 8.46 -19.91
CA GLU A 60 -14.40 8.73 -18.67
C GLU A 60 -15.92 8.80 -18.91
N THR A 61 -16.70 8.55 -17.86
CA THR A 61 -18.17 8.64 -17.87
C THR A 61 -18.60 9.65 -16.80
N PRO A 62 -18.50 10.97 -17.06
CA PRO A 62 -18.64 11.99 -16.02
C PRO A 62 -20.08 12.14 -15.50
N GLU A 63 -21.06 11.85 -16.36
CA GLU A 63 -22.48 11.84 -16.00
C GLU A 63 -22.87 10.46 -15.44
N PRO A 64 -23.65 10.40 -14.34
CA PRO A 64 -24.11 9.12 -13.80
C PRO A 64 -24.93 8.33 -14.81
N ILE A 65 -24.57 7.06 -14.99
CA ILE A 65 -25.32 6.09 -15.78
C ILE A 65 -25.96 5.04 -14.88
N ALA A 66 -27.15 4.56 -15.27
CA ALA A 66 -27.80 3.45 -14.59
C ALA A 66 -27.08 2.12 -14.87
N THR A 67 -27.11 1.22 -13.90
CA THR A 67 -26.62 -0.16 -14.03
C THR A 67 -27.77 -1.14 -14.06
N GLU A 68 -27.57 -2.33 -14.62
CA GLU A 68 -28.55 -3.42 -14.52
C GLU A 68 -28.29 -4.26 -13.26
N VAL A 69 -29.24 -4.30 -12.33
CA VAL A 69 -29.08 -5.03 -11.06
C VAL A 69 -29.64 -6.44 -11.18
N HIS A 70 -28.82 -7.43 -10.82
CA HIS A 70 -29.22 -8.84 -10.69
C HIS A 70 -29.05 -9.32 -9.25
N GLY A 71 -29.94 -10.19 -8.79
CA GLY A 71 -29.97 -10.64 -7.39
C GLY A 71 -30.54 -9.57 -6.45
N CYS A 72 -30.06 -9.54 -5.21
CA CYS A 72 -30.52 -8.62 -4.18
C CYS A 72 -29.33 -7.89 -3.54
N ILE A 73 -29.15 -6.62 -3.90
CA ILE A 73 -28.22 -5.72 -3.19
C ILE A 73 -28.94 -5.24 -1.92
N PRO A 74 -28.38 -5.48 -0.71
CA PRO A 74 -29.05 -5.08 0.53
C PRO A 74 -29.36 -3.59 0.58
N SER A 75 -30.61 -3.26 0.90
CA SER A 75 -31.12 -1.88 0.91
C SER A 75 -30.49 -0.99 1.98
N TRP A 76 -29.81 -1.57 2.97
CA TRP A 76 -29.09 -0.82 3.99
C TRP A 76 -27.73 -0.27 3.52
N ILE A 77 -27.23 -0.73 2.37
CA ILE A 77 -26.00 -0.19 1.77
C ILE A 77 -26.35 1.16 1.13
N GLU A 78 -26.00 2.24 1.83
CA GLU A 78 -26.31 3.62 1.42
C GLU A 78 -25.01 4.43 1.38
N GLY A 79 -24.53 4.78 0.18
CA GLY A 79 -23.24 5.44 0.03
C GLY A 79 -22.63 5.33 -1.36
N SER A 80 -21.36 5.69 -1.45
CA SER A 80 -20.58 5.66 -2.68
C SER A 80 -19.38 4.76 -2.51
N PHE A 81 -19.28 3.68 -3.28
CA PHE A 81 -18.05 2.92 -3.41
C PHE A 81 -17.14 3.61 -4.42
N LEU A 82 -16.02 4.15 -3.93
CA LEU A 82 -15.04 4.91 -4.69
C LEU A 82 -13.85 4.01 -5.02
N ARG A 83 -13.34 4.07 -6.25
CA ARG A 83 -12.11 3.37 -6.66
C ARG A 83 -11.20 4.26 -7.46
N ASN A 84 -9.90 4.03 -7.33
CA ASN A 84 -8.87 4.75 -8.07
C ASN A 84 -7.92 3.77 -8.78
N GLY A 85 -7.36 4.22 -9.89
CA GLY A 85 -6.45 3.44 -10.71
C GLY A 85 -6.05 4.17 -12.00
N PRO A 86 -5.17 3.58 -12.81
CA PRO A 86 -4.77 4.12 -14.09
C PRO A 86 -5.87 3.86 -15.14
N GLY A 87 -6.29 4.89 -15.87
CA GLY A 87 -7.26 4.77 -16.96
C GLY A 87 -6.81 5.32 -18.31
N LYS A 88 -5.62 5.91 -18.39
CA LYS A 88 -5.02 6.39 -19.64
C LYS A 88 -3.55 6.01 -19.69
N PHE A 89 -3.16 5.26 -20.73
CA PHE A 89 -1.86 4.60 -20.86
C PHE A 89 -0.96 5.22 -21.94
N GLU A 90 -1.44 6.23 -22.68
CA GLU A 90 -0.69 6.89 -23.72
C GLU A 90 -1.16 8.34 -23.98
N PHE A 91 -0.25 9.16 -24.52
CA PHE A 91 -0.51 10.48 -25.07
C PHE A 91 0.18 10.60 -26.44
N GLY A 92 -0.61 10.89 -27.48
CA GLY A 92 -0.14 10.84 -28.86
C GLY A 92 0.46 9.47 -29.19
N SER A 93 1.69 9.45 -29.68
CA SER A 93 2.43 8.22 -29.99
C SER A 93 3.25 7.65 -28.82
N HIS A 94 3.19 8.26 -27.63
CA HIS A 94 4.03 7.91 -26.50
C HIS A 94 3.23 7.12 -25.45
N ASN A 95 3.75 5.95 -25.08
CA ASN A 95 3.12 5.02 -24.15
C ASN A 95 3.83 5.09 -22.79
N TYR A 96 3.08 4.78 -21.74
CA TYR A 96 3.66 4.50 -20.42
C TYR A 96 4.24 3.08 -20.35
N ASP A 97 5.36 2.94 -19.64
CA ASP A 97 6.13 1.71 -19.50
C ASP A 97 5.69 0.85 -18.29
N HIS A 98 5.09 1.46 -17.26
CA HIS A 98 4.73 0.81 -16.00
C HIS A 98 3.27 1.03 -15.64
N TRP A 99 2.62 0.04 -15.01
CA TRP A 99 1.20 0.11 -14.64
C TRP A 99 0.87 1.32 -13.76
N PHE A 100 1.76 1.64 -12.81
CA PHE A 100 1.64 2.80 -11.90
C PHE A 100 1.71 4.17 -12.60
N ASP A 101 2.12 4.24 -13.87
CA ASP A 101 2.30 5.51 -14.58
C ASP A 101 1.02 6.03 -15.25
N GLY A 102 0.05 5.14 -15.48
CA GLY A 102 -1.20 5.53 -16.14
C GLY A 102 -1.95 6.60 -15.35
N MET A 103 -2.64 7.50 -16.07
CA MET A 103 -3.29 8.65 -15.44
C MET A 103 -4.49 8.24 -14.60
N ALA A 104 -4.59 8.83 -13.41
CA ALA A 104 -5.63 8.56 -12.42
C ALA A 104 -7.05 8.75 -12.99
N LEU A 105 -7.83 7.67 -12.97
CA LEU A 105 -9.26 7.63 -13.27
C LEU A 105 -10.01 7.29 -11.99
N LEU A 106 -10.84 8.21 -11.54
CA LEU A 106 -11.67 8.05 -10.35
C LEU A 106 -12.98 7.40 -10.76
N HIS A 107 -13.43 6.41 -10.01
CA HIS A 107 -14.68 5.68 -10.24
C HIS A 107 -15.60 5.82 -9.01
N GLN A 108 -16.90 5.92 -9.26
CA GLN A 108 -17.94 5.91 -8.22
C GLN A 108 -19.04 4.93 -8.61
N PHE A 109 -19.39 4.06 -7.67
CA PHE A 109 -20.63 3.30 -7.68
C PHE A 109 -21.50 3.81 -6.53
N LYS A 110 -22.49 4.64 -6.84
CA LYS A 110 -23.42 5.16 -5.86
C LYS A 110 -24.53 4.15 -5.65
N ILE A 111 -24.70 3.71 -4.41
CA ILE A 111 -25.64 2.67 -3.99
C ILE A 111 -26.69 3.32 -3.10
N SER A 112 -27.95 3.14 -3.45
CA SER A 112 -29.08 3.58 -2.64
C SER A 112 -30.29 2.70 -2.87
N SER A 113 -30.89 2.19 -1.78
CA SER A 113 -32.10 1.36 -1.79
C SER A 113 -32.01 0.17 -2.75
N GLY A 114 -30.85 -0.48 -2.81
CA GLY A 114 -30.57 -1.63 -3.67
C GLY A 114 -30.33 -1.29 -5.16
N GLN A 115 -30.38 -0.01 -5.53
CA GLN A 115 -30.04 0.47 -6.87
C GLN A 115 -28.61 1.02 -6.92
N VAL A 116 -28.00 0.92 -8.10
CA VAL A 116 -26.63 1.38 -8.33
C VAL A 116 -26.58 2.30 -9.55
N SER A 117 -25.79 3.35 -9.47
CA SER A 117 -25.37 4.17 -10.61
C SER A 117 -23.86 4.26 -10.67
N TYR A 118 -23.31 4.29 -11.87
CA TYR A 118 -21.88 4.38 -12.10
C TYR A 118 -21.49 5.72 -12.72
N LYS A 119 -20.30 6.22 -12.37
CA LYS A 119 -19.60 7.27 -13.12
C LYS A 119 -18.10 7.19 -12.92
N SER A 120 -17.36 7.84 -13.82
CA SER A 120 -15.92 8.01 -13.70
C SER A 120 -15.43 9.36 -14.21
N ARG A 121 -14.29 9.82 -13.69
CA ARG A 121 -13.65 11.08 -14.10
C ARG A 121 -12.14 11.00 -13.95
N PHE A 122 -11.40 11.38 -14.98
CA PHE A 122 -9.95 11.55 -14.86
C PHE A 122 -9.64 12.67 -13.89
N LEU A 123 -8.69 12.43 -12.98
CA LEU A 123 -8.13 13.48 -12.16
C LEU A 123 -7.47 14.51 -13.07
N ARG A 124 -7.96 15.75 -13.04
CA ARG A 124 -7.39 16.87 -13.81
C ARG A 124 -6.12 17.43 -13.13
N SER A 125 -5.17 16.54 -12.83
CA SER A 125 -3.85 16.88 -12.26
C SER A 125 -3.05 17.78 -13.22
N ASP A 126 -2.02 18.44 -12.72
CA ASP A 126 -1.11 19.20 -13.57
C ASP A 126 -0.46 18.28 -14.62
N SER A 127 -0.11 17.05 -14.22
CA SER A 127 0.48 16.03 -15.09
C SER A 127 -0.48 15.64 -16.23
N TYR A 128 -1.75 15.35 -15.91
CA TYR A 128 -2.77 15.04 -16.90
C TYR A 128 -2.99 16.21 -17.88
N ARG A 129 -3.12 17.44 -17.36
CA ARG A 129 -3.34 18.64 -18.17
C ARG A 129 -2.17 18.92 -19.10
N ALA A 130 -0.94 18.88 -18.57
CA ALA A 130 0.26 19.15 -19.35
C ALA A 130 0.46 18.10 -20.46
N ASN A 131 0.26 16.82 -20.16
CA ASN A 131 0.38 15.74 -21.15
C ASN A 131 -0.71 15.83 -22.23
N SER A 132 -1.94 16.20 -21.84
CA SER A 132 -3.06 16.41 -22.77
C SER A 132 -2.81 17.58 -23.71
N GLU A 133 -2.38 18.74 -23.18
CA GLU A 133 -2.10 19.95 -23.95
C GLU A 133 -1.00 19.73 -24.99
N HIS A 134 0.04 18.99 -24.64
CA HIS A 134 1.18 18.74 -25.53
C HIS A 134 1.01 17.47 -26.39
N ASN A 135 -0.05 16.70 -26.16
CA ASN A 135 -0.30 15.38 -26.77
C ASN A 135 0.93 14.45 -26.73
N ARG A 136 1.66 14.46 -25.60
CA ARG A 136 2.85 13.64 -25.32
C ARG A 136 3.13 13.62 -23.82
N ILE A 137 3.92 12.65 -23.36
CA ILE A 137 4.32 12.55 -21.95
C ILE A 137 5.40 13.61 -21.65
N VAL A 138 5.04 14.69 -20.96
CA VAL A 138 5.94 15.81 -20.59
C VAL A 138 6.31 15.83 -19.11
N VAL A 139 5.59 15.08 -18.28
CA VAL A 139 5.92 14.82 -16.87
C VAL A 139 6.44 13.38 -16.75
N SER A 140 7.53 13.20 -15.99
CA SER A 140 8.08 11.86 -15.75
C SER A 140 7.30 11.19 -14.63
N GLU A 141 6.95 9.93 -14.82
CA GLU A 141 6.24 9.11 -13.84
C GLU A 141 7.21 8.09 -13.20
N PHE A 142 6.69 7.07 -12.52
CA PHE A 142 7.49 6.08 -11.80
C PHE A 142 8.39 5.26 -12.74
N GLY A 143 7.82 4.67 -13.79
CA GLY A 143 8.53 3.86 -14.78
C GLY A 143 8.97 4.62 -16.02
N THR A 144 8.26 5.70 -16.38
CA THR A 144 8.37 6.36 -17.68
C THR A 144 9.03 7.73 -17.57
N LEU A 145 10.05 7.96 -18.40
CA LEU A 145 10.71 9.27 -18.49
C LEU A 145 9.96 10.20 -19.45
N ALA A 146 9.82 11.47 -19.08
CA ALA A 146 9.25 12.48 -19.96
C ALA A 146 10.03 12.61 -21.28
N VAL A 147 9.29 12.84 -22.36
CA VAL A 147 9.84 13.07 -23.69
C VAL A 147 10.51 14.45 -23.71
N PRO A 148 11.76 14.58 -24.19
CA PRO A 148 12.41 15.87 -24.35
C PRO A 148 11.57 16.83 -25.19
N ASP A 149 11.55 18.10 -24.80
CA ASP A 149 10.84 19.14 -25.54
C ASP A 149 11.45 19.30 -26.96
N PRO A 150 10.69 19.03 -28.03
CA PRO A 150 11.18 19.12 -29.40
C PRO A 150 11.52 20.57 -29.81
N CYS A 151 10.97 21.57 -29.11
CA CYS A 151 11.21 22.98 -29.37
C CYS A 151 12.51 23.50 -28.73
N LYS A 152 13.13 22.71 -27.83
CA LYS A 152 14.42 23.07 -27.22
C LYS A 152 15.59 22.75 -28.16
N THR A 153 16.49 23.71 -28.32
CA THR A 153 17.77 23.48 -29.02
C THR A 153 18.61 22.41 -28.31
N PHE A 154 19.62 21.85 -28.98
CA PHE A 154 20.50 20.83 -28.38
C PHE A 154 21.15 21.30 -27.06
N PHE A 155 21.56 22.58 -27.01
CA PHE A 155 22.15 23.18 -25.81
C PHE A 155 21.12 23.37 -24.68
N GLN A 156 19.89 23.80 -25.00
CA GLN A 156 18.79 23.90 -24.03
C GLN A 156 18.33 22.51 -23.54
N ARG A 157 18.36 21.48 -24.39
CA ARG A 157 18.13 20.08 -23.99
C ARG A 157 19.18 19.60 -23.01
N PHE A 158 20.46 19.85 -23.29
CA PHE A 158 21.56 19.52 -22.37
C PHE A 158 21.38 20.20 -21.01
N LEU A 159 21.09 21.51 -20.98
CA LEU A 159 20.83 22.24 -19.73
C LEU A 159 19.60 21.71 -18.97
N SER A 160 18.53 21.33 -19.68
CA SER A 160 17.31 20.81 -19.05
C SER A 160 17.48 19.44 -18.37
N CYS A 161 18.51 18.68 -18.73
CA CYS A 161 18.85 17.43 -18.03
C CYS A 161 19.40 17.68 -16.61
N PHE A 162 19.85 18.90 -16.31
CA PHE A 162 20.30 19.32 -14.98
C PHE A 162 19.19 19.97 -14.14
N GLU A 163 18.01 20.22 -14.71
CA GLU A 163 16.83 20.66 -13.95
C GLU A 163 16.25 19.48 -13.15
N MET A 164 16.08 19.69 -11.85
CA MET A 164 15.42 18.72 -10.97
C MET A 164 14.02 18.39 -11.52
N PRO A 165 13.66 17.10 -11.68
CA PRO A 165 12.32 16.73 -12.09
C PRO A 165 11.31 17.29 -11.09
N LYS A 166 10.26 17.96 -11.60
CA LYS A 166 9.08 18.23 -10.77
C LYS A 166 8.44 16.88 -10.42
N PRO A 167 8.14 16.60 -9.14
CA PRO A 167 7.40 15.40 -8.77
C PRO A 167 6.05 15.38 -9.48
N THR A 168 5.61 14.18 -9.89
CA THR A 168 4.27 13.98 -10.45
C THR A 168 3.20 14.24 -9.40
N ASP A 169 2.06 14.76 -9.85
CA ASP A 169 0.82 14.86 -9.10
C ASP A 169 -0.25 13.89 -9.64
N ASN A 170 0.16 12.88 -10.41
CA ASN A 170 -0.71 11.76 -10.83
C ASN A 170 -1.09 10.89 -9.62
N ALA A 171 -2.13 11.28 -8.92
CA ALA A 171 -2.63 10.59 -7.74
C ALA A 171 -3.56 9.41 -8.09
N SER A 172 -2.99 8.34 -8.65
CA SER A 172 -3.71 7.17 -9.20
C SER A 172 -3.89 5.99 -8.23
N VAL A 173 -3.38 6.06 -7.00
CA VAL A 173 -3.26 4.89 -6.12
C VAL A 173 -4.50 4.70 -5.24
N SER A 174 -4.81 5.65 -4.37
CA SER A 174 -5.83 5.45 -3.33
C SER A 174 -6.65 6.70 -3.03
N PHE A 175 -7.84 6.50 -2.45
CA PHE A 175 -8.59 7.52 -1.73
C PHE A 175 -8.17 7.51 -0.27
N VAL A 176 -7.76 8.67 0.25
CA VAL A 176 -7.35 8.86 1.64
C VAL A 176 -8.14 9.98 2.28
N LYS A 177 -8.33 9.92 3.60
CA LYS A 177 -8.98 10.95 4.40
C LYS A 177 -7.98 11.74 5.24
N TYR A 178 -8.20 13.05 5.35
CA TYR A 178 -7.58 13.90 6.36
C TYR A 178 -8.61 14.94 6.80
N LYS A 179 -8.77 15.16 8.11
CA LYS A 179 -9.75 16.10 8.67
C LYS A 179 -11.19 15.94 8.13
N GLY A 180 -11.57 14.70 7.81
CA GLY A 180 -12.88 14.33 7.26
C GLY A 180 -13.04 14.52 5.75
N ASP A 181 -12.14 15.23 5.08
CA ASP A 181 -12.20 15.43 3.62
C ASP A 181 -11.52 14.28 2.88
N TYR A 182 -12.01 13.97 1.67
CA TYR A 182 -11.40 12.99 0.79
C TYR A 182 -10.30 13.61 -0.09
N TYR A 183 -9.22 12.86 -0.22
CA TYR A 183 -8.11 13.14 -1.11
C TYR A 183 -7.83 11.92 -1.96
N VAL A 184 -7.25 12.12 -3.13
CA VAL A 184 -6.60 11.06 -3.89
C VAL A 184 -5.09 11.23 -3.78
N SER A 185 -4.40 10.11 -3.59
CA SER A 185 -2.96 10.08 -3.34
C SER A 185 -2.23 9.14 -4.30
N THR A 186 -0.97 9.49 -4.56
CA THR A 186 0.10 8.58 -4.98
C THR A 186 1.15 8.58 -3.86
N GLU A 187 2.42 8.30 -4.16
CA GLU A 187 3.52 8.24 -3.18
C GLU A 187 4.46 9.46 -3.24
N THR A 188 4.03 10.56 -3.84
CA THR A 188 4.77 11.84 -3.89
C THR A 188 4.29 12.79 -2.79
N ASN A 189 4.83 14.00 -2.75
CA ASN A 189 4.38 15.05 -1.83
C ASN A 189 3.06 15.70 -2.25
N PHE A 190 2.51 15.37 -3.43
CA PHE A 190 1.28 15.97 -3.94
C PHE A 190 0.08 15.03 -3.78
N MET A 191 -1.03 15.63 -3.33
CA MET A 191 -2.35 15.01 -3.27
C MET A 191 -3.37 15.94 -3.92
N HIS A 192 -4.57 15.43 -4.21
CA HIS A 192 -5.68 16.28 -4.62
C HIS A 192 -6.87 16.07 -3.69
N ARG A 193 -7.39 17.15 -3.09
CA ARG A 193 -8.69 17.13 -2.40
C ARG A 193 -9.76 16.91 -3.45
N VAL A 194 -10.66 15.96 -3.25
CA VAL A 194 -11.71 15.60 -4.21
C VAL A 194 -13.08 15.60 -3.55
N ASP A 195 -14.09 15.93 -4.33
CA ASP A 195 -15.47 15.70 -3.94
C ASP A 195 -15.82 14.21 -4.16
N PRO A 196 -16.18 13.44 -3.12
CA PRO A 196 -16.54 12.04 -3.30
C PRO A 196 -17.86 11.85 -4.04
N ASP A 197 -18.73 12.87 -4.11
CA ASP A 197 -19.99 12.81 -4.83
C ASP A 197 -19.82 13.22 -6.29
N SER A 198 -19.08 14.29 -6.61
CA SER A 198 -18.89 14.75 -8.00
C SER A 198 -17.68 14.13 -8.71
N LEU A 199 -16.69 13.62 -7.97
CA LEU A 199 -15.34 13.23 -8.41
C LEU A 199 -14.46 14.38 -8.92
N GLU A 200 -14.85 15.63 -8.65
CA GLU A 200 -14.06 16.80 -9.05
C GLU A 200 -12.95 17.09 -8.04
N SER A 201 -11.76 17.46 -8.56
CA SER A 201 -10.66 17.96 -7.74
C SER A 201 -10.98 19.36 -7.23
N LYS A 202 -11.09 19.51 -5.91
CA LYS A 202 -11.25 20.80 -5.21
C LYS A 202 -9.94 21.58 -5.06
N GLY A 203 -8.80 20.91 -5.19
CA GLY A 203 -7.50 21.58 -5.15
C GLY A 203 -6.33 20.63 -4.90
N LYS A 204 -5.15 21.03 -5.37
CA LYS A 204 -3.90 20.32 -5.12
C LYS A 204 -3.32 20.70 -3.76
N VAL A 205 -2.93 19.70 -2.98
CA VAL A 205 -2.29 19.85 -1.67
C VAL A 205 -0.85 19.34 -1.75
N ASP A 206 0.05 20.06 -1.09
CA ASP A 206 1.48 19.78 -1.07
C ASP A 206 1.93 19.59 0.37
N TRP A 207 2.29 18.36 0.74
CA TRP A 207 2.77 18.00 2.07
C TRP A 207 3.92 18.88 2.54
N SER A 208 4.81 19.30 1.63
CA SER A 208 6.02 20.07 1.95
C SER A 208 5.73 21.48 2.47
N LYS A 209 4.49 21.97 2.30
CA LYS A 209 4.04 23.25 2.87
C LYS A 209 3.70 23.17 4.35
N PHE A 210 3.49 21.96 4.88
CA PHE A 210 3.05 21.73 6.26
C PHE A 210 4.16 21.09 7.10
N ILE A 211 4.85 20.10 6.54
CA ILE A 211 5.92 19.35 7.21
C ILE A 211 7.05 19.02 6.23
N ALA A 212 8.27 18.84 6.75
CA ALA A 212 9.46 18.60 5.94
C ALA A 212 9.54 17.16 5.41
N VAL A 213 8.72 16.83 4.41
CA VAL A 213 8.69 15.52 3.73
C VAL A 213 8.73 15.68 2.21
N ASN A 214 9.26 14.66 1.53
CA ASN A 214 9.41 14.58 0.08
C ASN A 214 8.33 13.69 -0.59
N GLY A 215 7.57 12.97 0.22
CA GLY A 215 6.49 12.08 -0.17
C GLY A 215 5.84 11.47 1.06
N ALA A 216 4.64 10.94 0.88
CA ALA A 216 3.91 10.18 1.89
C ALA A 216 3.23 8.98 1.22
N THR A 217 3.01 7.90 1.96
CA THR A 217 2.34 6.72 1.38
C THR A 217 0.88 7.00 1.05
N ALA A 218 0.32 6.19 0.15
CA ALA A 218 -1.12 6.18 -0.15
C ALA A 218 -1.94 5.34 0.86
N HIS A 219 -1.32 4.87 1.96
CA HIS A 219 -1.90 3.98 2.97
C HIS A 219 -1.79 4.55 4.39
N PRO A 220 -2.40 5.72 4.67
CA PRO A 220 -2.49 6.20 6.04
C PRO A 220 -3.38 5.29 6.90
N HIS A 221 -3.09 5.28 8.19
CA HIS A 221 -3.95 4.70 9.21
C HIS A 221 -4.76 5.77 9.96
N TYR A 222 -5.87 5.34 10.56
CA TYR A 222 -6.77 6.22 11.30
C TYR A 222 -7.00 5.70 12.70
N ASP A 223 -6.86 6.59 13.69
CA ASP A 223 -7.32 6.34 15.05
C ASP A 223 -8.82 6.65 15.18
N PRO A 224 -9.52 6.09 16.20
CA PRO A 224 -10.95 6.31 16.41
C PRO A 224 -11.36 7.77 16.63
N ASP A 225 -10.44 8.62 17.08
CA ASP A 225 -10.65 10.07 17.23
C ASP A 225 -10.61 10.84 15.90
N GLY A 226 -10.23 10.17 14.81
CA GLY A 226 -10.06 10.75 13.48
C GLY A 226 -8.63 11.20 13.16
N SER A 227 -7.68 11.07 14.10
CA SER A 227 -6.25 11.33 13.85
C SER A 227 -5.76 10.42 12.73
N ALA A 228 -5.06 10.99 11.74
CA ALA A 228 -4.49 10.23 10.64
C ALA A 228 -2.98 10.08 10.81
N TYR A 229 -2.48 8.85 10.77
CA TYR A 229 -1.06 8.54 10.76
C TYR A 229 -0.62 8.14 9.36
N ASN A 230 0.57 8.58 8.94
CA ASN A 230 1.15 8.17 7.67
C ASN A 230 2.67 8.05 7.80
N MET A 231 3.31 7.43 6.82
CA MET A 231 4.76 7.43 6.67
C MET A 231 5.16 8.31 5.50
N GLY A 232 6.23 9.08 5.66
CA GLY A 232 6.84 9.86 4.59
C GLY A 232 8.36 9.86 4.67
N ASN A 233 9.02 10.23 3.58
CA ASN A 233 10.48 10.31 3.52
C ASN A 233 10.94 11.77 3.58
N SER A 234 12.16 12.01 4.05
CA SER A 234 12.83 13.30 3.91
C SER A 234 14.28 13.13 3.51
N TYR A 235 14.77 14.03 2.66
CA TYR A 235 16.15 14.05 2.19
C TYR A 235 16.81 15.35 2.63
N THR A 236 17.77 15.24 3.54
CA THR A 236 18.47 16.39 4.11
C THR A 236 19.99 16.26 3.91
N LYS A 237 20.74 17.30 4.26
CA LYS A 237 22.22 17.23 4.32
C LYS A 237 22.73 16.12 5.27
N LYS A 238 21.91 15.67 6.22
CA LYS A 238 22.24 14.59 7.16
C LYS A 238 21.92 13.17 6.63
N GLY A 239 21.37 13.09 5.42
CA GLY A 239 20.92 11.85 4.76
C GLY A 239 19.41 11.75 4.64
N ALA A 240 18.96 10.58 4.18
CA ALA A 240 17.55 10.21 4.15
C ALA A 240 17.02 9.86 5.55
N PHE A 241 15.75 10.12 5.79
CA PHE A 241 14.99 9.69 6.98
C PHE A 241 13.60 9.20 6.58
N TYR A 242 13.08 8.25 7.34
CA TYR A 242 11.68 7.86 7.32
C TYR A 242 10.98 8.59 8.46
N ASN A 243 9.84 9.21 8.21
CA ASN A 243 9.13 10.06 9.15
C ASN A 243 7.74 9.47 9.40
N ILE A 244 7.43 9.25 10.67
CA ILE A 244 6.05 8.99 11.11
C ILE A 244 5.35 10.34 11.19
N ILE A 245 4.27 10.49 10.44
CA ILE A 245 3.48 11.71 10.31
C ILE A 245 2.18 11.50 11.09
N CYS A 246 1.73 12.53 11.79
CA CYS A 246 0.39 12.60 12.38
C CYS A 246 -0.29 13.87 11.90
N VAL A 247 -1.51 13.74 11.39
CA VAL A 247 -2.43 14.84 11.08
C VAL A 247 -3.55 14.80 12.11
N PRO A 248 -3.74 15.86 12.90
CA PRO A 248 -4.79 15.92 13.92
C PRO A 248 -6.20 15.95 13.29
N PRO A 249 -7.23 15.46 14.00
CA PRO A 249 -8.60 15.42 13.50
C PRO A 249 -9.27 16.79 13.50
N GLU A 250 -8.84 17.70 14.39
CA GLU A 250 -9.52 18.98 14.59
C GLU A 250 -9.46 19.84 13.32
N ARG A 251 -10.59 20.46 13.00
CA ARG A 251 -10.71 21.44 11.93
C ARG A 251 -11.06 22.78 12.56
N VAL A 252 -10.14 23.74 12.49
CA VAL A 252 -10.42 25.10 13.00
C VAL A 252 -11.20 25.88 11.96
N GLU A 253 -10.77 25.80 10.70
CA GLU A 253 -11.42 26.47 9.57
C GLU A 253 -11.95 25.47 8.53
N PRO A 254 -13.09 25.75 7.87
CA PRO A 254 -13.65 24.88 6.84
C PRO A 254 -12.76 24.63 5.63
N GLU A 255 -11.66 25.37 5.43
CA GLU A 255 -10.75 25.14 4.30
C GLU A 255 -9.42 24.48 4.70
N GLU A 256 -9.24 24.16 5.99
CA GLU A 256 -8.07 23.42 6.43
C GLU A 256 -7.95 22.08 5.70
N THR A 257 -6.70 21.75 5.40
CA THR A 257 -6.27 20.50 4.79
C THR A 257 -5.38 19.73 5.76
N LEU A 258 -4.12 20.12 5.90
CA LEU A 258 -3.10 19.44 6.69
C LEU A 258 -2.55 20.33 7.82
N GLU A 259 -3.18 21.45 8.12
CA GLU A 259 -2.81 22.33 9.23
C GLU A 259 -2.73 21.54 10.54
N GLY A 260 -1.64 21.72 11.28
CA GLY A 260 -1.35 20.96 12.50
C GLY A 260 -0.65 19.61 12.26
N ALA A 261 -0.40 19.22 11.00
CA ALA A 261 0.43 18.06 10.70
C ALA A 261 1.82 18.18 11.35
N ARG A 262 2.32 17.07 11.91
CA ARG A 262 3.61 17.01 12.59
C ARG A 262 4.34 15.72 12.30
N ILE A 263 5.67 15.77 12.36
CA ILE A 263 6.52 14.58 12.41
C ILE A 263 6.56 14.10 13.86
N VAL A 264 6.01 12.90 14.09
CA VAL A 264 5.99 12.22 15.39
C VAL A 264 7.38 11.69 15.74
N CYS A 265 8.05 11.08 14.77
CA CYS A 265 9.36 10.48 14.92
C CYS A 265 10.06 10.36 13.57
N SER A 266 11.40 10.47 13.56
CA SER A 266 12.24 10.24 12.38
C SER A 266 13.17 9.05 12.63
N ILE A 267 13.12 8.08 11.72
CA ILE A 267 13.93 6.86 11.73
C ILE A 267 15.03 7.01 10.68
N ALA A 268 16.28 6.78 11.09
CA ALA A 268 17.40 6.75 10.16
C ALA A 268 17.49 5.39 9.44
N PRO A 269 17.62 5.35 8.11
CA PRO A 269 17.93 4.15 7.36
C PRO A 269 19.22 3.50 7.81
N VAL A 270 19.33 2.18 7.65
CA VAL A 270 20.62 1.49 7.79
C VAL A 270 21.64 2.06 6.81
N ASN A 271 21.22 2.33 5.57
CA ASN A 271 22.03 3.00 4.58
C ASN A 271 21.37 4.31 4.11
N LYS A 272 21.94 5.43 4.53
CA LYS A 272 21.40 6.78 4.25
C LYS A 272 21.38 7.17 2.77
N SER A 273 22.25 6.60 1.94
CA SER A 273 22.27 6.84 0.49
C SER A 273 21.44 5.83 -0.30
N LYS A 274 21.00 4.76 0.37
CA LYS A 274 20.20 3.67 -0.19
C LYS A 274 19.06 3.29 0.77
N PRO A 275 18.13 4.21 1.07
CA PRO A 275 16.98 3.91 1.91
C PRO A 275 16.11 2.82 1.27
N SER A 276 15.29 2.18 2.09
CA SER A 276 14.29 1.22 1.68
C SER A 276 13.11 1.92 1.00
N TYR A 277 12.60 1.32 -0.09
CA TYR A 277 11.26 1.59 -0.60
C TYR A 277 10.24 0.90 0.29
N TYR A 278 9.16 1.58 0.62
CA TYR A 278 8.04 1.04 1.41
C TYR A 278 6.74 1.63 0.89
N HIS A 279 5.69 0.82 0.91
CA HIS A 279 4.37 1.15 0.36
C HIS A 279 3.34 1.42 1.46
N SER A 280 3.45 0.72 2.58
CA SER A 280 2.60 0.88 3.77
C SER A 280 3.42 0.69 5.05
N PHE A 281 2.76 0.78 6.19
CA PHE A 281 3.34 0.54 7.51
C PHE A 281 2.31 -0.11 8.43
N ALA A 282 2.77 -0.67 9.54
CA ALA A 282 1.90 -1.32 10.51
C ALA A 282 1.59 -0.37 11.68
N MET A 283 0.37 -0.42 12.21
CA MET A 283 -0.06 0.40 13.34
C MET A 283 -0.93 -0.40 14.31
N SER A 284 -0.63 -0.29 15.60
CA SER A 284 -1.43 -0.77 16.74
C SER A 284 -1.96 0.41 17.55
N GLU A 285 -2.58 0.14 18.69
CA GLU A 285 -3.15 1.16 19.57
C GLU A 285 -2.07 2.13 20.09
N ASN A 286 -0.87 1.64 20.39
CA ASN A 286 0.22 2.43 20.97
C ASN A 286 1.46 2.53 20.10
N PHE A 287 1.63 1.64 19.11
CA PHE A 287 2.86 1.56 18.34
C PHE A 287 2.66 1.67 16.84
N VAL A 288 3.62 2.32 16.18
CA VAL A 288 3.87 2.20 14.74
C VAL A 288 5.03 1.24 14.52
N VAL A 289 4.90 0.34 13.55
CA VAL A 289 5.95 -0.55 13.08
C VAL A 289 6.29 -0.20 11.64
N PHE A 290 7.51 0.31 11.46
CA PHE A 290 8.07 0.55 10.14
C PHE A 290 8.91 -0.66 9.68
N VAL A 291 8.57 -1.23 8.53
CA VAL A 291 9.26 -2.38 7.92
C VAL A 291 10.30 -1.87 6.92
N GLU A 292 11.57 -1.81 7.34
CA GLU A 292 12.68 -1.50 6.45
C GLU A 292 13.08 -2.75 5.66
N GLN A 293 12.51 -2.90 4.47
CA GLN A 293 12.67 -4.08 3.61
C GLN A 293 13.88 -3.97 2.65
N PRO A 294 14.35 -5.09 2.05
CA PRO A 294 15.50 -5.14 1.16
C PRO A 294 15.26 -4.58 -0.26
N ILE A 295 14.14 -3.89 -0.50
CA ILE A 295 13.95 -3.11 -1.72
C ILE A 295 14.60 -1.74 -1.52
N ARG A 296 15.75 -1.51 -2.13
CA ARG A 296 16.59 -0.32 -1.91
C ARG A 296 16.43 0.71 -3.04
N MET A 297 16.43 1.98 -2.67
CA MET A 297 16.40 3.13 -3.57
C MET A 297 17.78 3.78 -3.64
N ASP A 298 18.53 3.58 -4.73
CA ASP A 298 19.82 4.24 -4.93
C ASP A 298 19.61 5.70 -5.32
N LEU A 299 19.75 6.60 -4.33
CA LEU A 299 19.44 8.03 -4.50
C LEU A 299 20.31 8.70 -5.57
N LEU A 300 21.55 8.25 -5.77
CA LEU A 300 22.42 8.79 -6.82
C LEU A 300 21.94 8.35 -8.21
N ARG A 301 21.53 7.09 -8.37
CA ARG A 301 20.93 6.61 -9.63
C ARG A 301 19.62 7.32 -9.93
N ILE A 302 18.80 7.55 -8.91
CA ILE A 302 17.55 8.31 -9.00
C ILE A 302 17.82 9.74 -9.43
N LEU A 303 18.74 10.44 -8.77
CA LEU A 303 19.08 11.83 -9.10
C LEU A 303 19.66 11.98 -10.52
N THR A 304 20.37 10.96 -11.00
CA THR A 304 20.99 10.96 -12.34
C THR A 304 20.12 10.30 -13.42
N CYS A 305 18.86 9.95 -13.13
CA CYS A 305 18.01 9.16 -14.05
C CYS A 305 17.79 9.86 -15.41
N LYS A 306 17.52 11.18 -15.40
CA LYS A 306 17.37 12.03 -16.59
C LYS A 306 18.63 12.01 -17.47
N LEU A 307 19.80 12.20 -16.85
CA LEU A 307 21.10 12.17 -17.56
C LEU A 307 21.38 10.80 -18.19
N ARG A 308 20.81 9.73 -17.64
CA ARG A 308 20.97 8.35 -18.11
C ARG A 308 19.85 7.90 -19.07
N GLY A 309 18.85 8.75 -19.31
CA GLY A 309 17.67 8.40 -20.11
C GLY A 309 16.87 7.23 -19.54
N LYS A 310 16.73 7.14 -18.22
CA LYS A 310 16.00 6.05 -17.52
C LYS A 310 14.91 6.62 -16.61
N GLY A 311 13.82 5.87 -16.43
CA GLY A 311 12.78 6.18 -15.42
C GLY A 311 13.26 5.99 -13.98
N LEU A 312 12.48 6.50 -13.01
CA LEU A 312 12.81 6.48 -11.59
C LEU A 312 12.96 5.05 -11.04
N SER A 313 12.11 4.13 -11.50
CA SER A 313 12.11 2.71 -11.10
C SER A 313 13.46 2.01 -11.29
N LYS A 314 14.31 2.45 -12.21
CA LYS A 314 15.66 1.88 -12.42
C LYS A 314 16.65 2.20 -11.30
N GLY A 315 16.30 3.11 -10.40
CA GLY A 315 17.01 3.35 -9.15
C GLY A 315 16.62 2.40 -8.02
N ILE A 316 15.56 1.62 -8.19
CA ILE A 316 15.00 0.72 -7.18
C ILE A 316 15.42 -0.73 -7.49
N TYR A 317 15.91 -1.46 -6.48
CA TYR A 317 16.37 -2.83 -6.67
C TYR A 317 16.26 -3.67 -5.40
N TRP A 318 16.16 -4.99 -5.56
CA TRP A 318 16.19 -5.96 -4.46
C TRP A 318 17.62 -6.31 -4.05
N ASP A 319 17.92 -6.24 -2.75
CA ASP A 319 19.20 -6.64 -2.16
C ASP A 319 19.00 -7.83 -1.19
N PRO A 320 19.08 -9.09 -1.67
CA PRO A 320 18.80 -10.28 -0.86
C PRO A 320 19.83 -10.51 0.27
N GLN A 321 20.92 -9.76 0.30
CA GLN A 321 21.93 -9.88 1.36
C GLN A 321 21.52 -9.14 2.63
N GLN A 322 20.57 -8.20 2.52
CA GLN A 322 20.06 -7.40 3.63
C GLN A 322 18.89 -8.09 4.31
N GLU A 323 18.89 -8.06 5.63
CA GLU A 323 17.75 -8.49 6.44
C GLU A 323 16.62 -7.47 6.39
N THR A 324 15.41 -7.93 6.66
CA THR A 324 14.25 -7.06 6.90
C THR A 324 14.26 -6.60 8.35
N ILE A 325 14.02 -5.32 8.60
CA ILE A 325 14.09 -4.74 9.95
C ILE A 325 12.74 -4.14 10.33
N PHE A 326 12.23 -4.52 11.50
CA PHE A 326 11.05 -3.92 12.11
C PHE A 326 11.49 -2.88 13.14
N HIS A 327 11.24 -1.61 12.82
CA HIS A 327 11.45 -0.48 13.73
C HIS A 327 10.13 -0.21 14.47
N VAL A 328 10.13 -0.35 15.79
CA VAL A 328 8.94 -0.11 16.63
C VAL A 328 9.06 1.27 17.28
N VAL A 329 8.01 2.08 17.21
CA VAL A 329 7.97 3.43 17.78
C VAL A 329 6.67 3.60 18.56
N ASN A 330 6.74 4.07 19.80
CA ASN A 330 5.55 4.48 20.54
C ASN A 330 5.00 5.75 19.89
N LYS A 331 3.80 5.69 19.30
CA LYS A 331 3.28 6.77 18.44
C LYS A 331 2.83 8.00 19.24
N HIS A 332 2.49 7.82 20.51
CA HIS A 332 2.06 8.90 21.40
C HIS A 332 3.25 9.74 21.87
N MET A 333 4.33 9.06 22.28
CA MET A 333 5.55 9.69 22.78
C MET A 333 6.56 10.05 21.67
N GLY A 334 6.40 9.51 20.46
CA GLY A 334 7.38 9.64 19.39
C GLY A 334 8.73 8.98 19.69
N THR A 335 8.78 8.12 20.70
CA THR A 335 10.01 7.50 21.19
C THR A 335 10.22 6.14 20.51
N PRO A 336 11.32 5.95 19.77
CA PRO A 336 11.68 4.64 19.23
C PRO A 336 11.92 3.63 20.35
N SER A 337 11.54 2.38 20.12
CA SER A 337 11.99 1.26 20.96
C SER A 337 13.51 1.19 20.94
N ALA A 338 14.11 0.84 22.08
CA ALA A 338 15.54 0.58 22.19
C ALA A 338 15.97 -0.62 21.34
N VAL A 339 15.01 -1.47 20.95
CA VAL A 339 15.21 -2.72 20.23
C VAL A 339 14.65 -2.63 18.82
N LYS A 340 15.38 -3.21 17.88
CA LYS A 340 14.93 -3.46 16.50
C LYS A 340 14.81 -4.96 16.31
N TYR A 341 13.78 -5.40 15.60
CA TYR A 341 13.63 -6.81 15.25
C TYR A 341 14.06 -7.04 13.81
N TYR A 342 14.51 -8.26 13.54
CA TYR A 342 15.10 -8.66 12.27
C TYR A 342 14.40 -9.91 11.76
N SER A 343 14.25 -10.06 10.45
CA SER A 343 13.85 -11.32 9.84
C SER A 343 14.65 -11.57 8.57
N ARG A 344 14.38 -12.72 7.95
CA ARG A 344 14.93 -13.03 6.62
C ARG A 344 14.53 -11.93 5.62
N PRO A 345 15.31 -11.76 4.54
CA PRO A 345 14.92 -10.87 3.46
C PRO A 345 13.50 -11.24 2.98
N LEU A 346 12.58 -10.27 3.02
CA LEU A 346 11.24 -10.37 2.48
C LEU A 346 10.81 -9.00 1.96
N SER A 347 9.86 -8.95 1.04
CA SER A 347 9.19 -7.71 0.67
C SER A 347 7.71 -7.77 1.03
N THR A 348 7.11 -6.61 1.22
CA THR A 348 5.69 -6.41 1.51
C THR A 348 5.24 -5.10 0.85
N PHE A 349 4.07 -5.12 0.23
CA PHE A 349 3.37 -3.90 -0.15
C PHE A 349 2.33 -3.54 0.91
N HIS A 350 1.52 -4.52 1.33
CA HIS A 350 0.38 -4.26 2.20
C HIS A 350 0.48 -4.99 3.54
N GLN A 351 0.26 -4.22 4.61
CA GLN A 351 -0.08 -4.73 5.92
C GLN A 351 -1.54 -5.21 5.94
N ILE A 352 -1.81 -6.26 6.73
CA ILE A 352 -3.16 -6.80 6.94
C ILE A 352 -3.77 -6.18 8.20
N ASN A 353 -3.13 -6.41 9.35
CA ASN A 353 -3.49 -5.80 10.62
C ASN A 353 -2.29 -5.83 11.58
N THR A 354 -2.34 -5.05 12.65
CA THR A 354 -1.33 -5.08 13.72
C THR A 354 -1.97 -4.76 15.04
N PHE A 355 -1.70 -5.53 16.10
CA PHE A 355 -2.33 -5.33 17.40
C PHE A 355 -1.41 -5.75 18.55
N GLU A 356 -1.73 -5.28 19.75
CA GLU A 356 -1.01 -5.61 20.98
C GLU A 356 -1.78 -6.69 21.76
N GLU A 357 -1.09 -7.73 22.20
CA GLU A 357 -1.68 -8.80 23.02
C GLU A 357 -0.59 -9.47 23.88
N ASP A 358 -0.87 -9.64 25.18
CA ASP A 358 -0.01 -10.36 26.14
C ASP A 358 1.47 -9.91 26.17
N GLY A 359 1.74 -8.62 25.98
CA GLY A 359 3.10 -8.06 25.95
C GLY A 359 3.83 -8.29 24.63
N PHE A 360 3.11 -8.67 23.58
CA PHE A 360 3.60 -8.81 22.21
C PHE A 360 2.89 -7.83 21.28
N LEU A 361 3.61 -7.45 20.23
CA LEU A 361 3.06 -6.77 19.07
C LEU A 361 2.95 -7.80 17.94
N VAL A 362 1.71 -8.08 17.53
CA VAL A 362 1.38 -9.04 16.48
C VAL A 362 1.23 -8.29 15.17
N VAL A 363 2.06 -8.62 14.17
CA VAL A 363 2.18 -7.89 12.90
C VAL A 363 1.87 -8.84 11.74
N ASP A 364 0.78 -8.59 11.02
CA ASP A 364 0.32 -9.42 9.89
C ASP A 364 0.53 -8.68 8.57
N LEU A 365 1.21 -9.32 7.61
CA LEU A 365 1.66 -8.73 6.35
C LEU A 365 1.41 -9.67 5.17
N CYS A 366 1.19 -9.12 3.97
CA CYS A 366 1.32 -9.88 2.72
C CYS A 366 2.78 -9.85 2.26
N CYS A 367 3.46 -11.01 2.29
CA CYS A 367 4.91 -11.10 2.13
C CYS A 367 5.32 -11.91 0.89
N SER A 368 6.30 -11.40 0.15
CA SER A 368 7.06 -12.14 -0.88
C SER A 368 8.50 -12.39 -0.42
N ASP A 369 9.10 -13.47 -0.90
CA ASP A 369 10.49 -13.85 -0.60
C ASP A 369 11.52 -13.17 -1.51
N ASP A 370 11.07 -12.32 -2.45
CA ASP A 370 11.92 -11.47 -3.29
C ASP A 370 11.35 -10.05 -3.45
N GLY A 371 11.99 -9.21 -4.27
CA GLY A 371 11.52 -7.87 -4.63
C GLY A 371 11.20 -7.72 -6.12
N SER A 372 10.75 -8.80 -6.78
CA SER A 372 10.50 -8.84 -8.23
C SER A 372 9.27 -8.02 -8.67
N ALA A 373 8.31 -7.81 -7.76
CA ALA A 373 7.03 -7.16 -8.02
C ALA A 373 7.12 -5.85 -8.83
N ILE A 374 8.08 -4.98 -8.52
CA ILE A 374 8.29 -3.70 -9.25
C ILE A 374 8.55 -3.93 -10.74
N ASN A 375 9.24 -5.00 -11.12
CA ASN A 375 9.50 -5.30 -12.53
C ASN A 375 8.40 -6.16 -13.16
N ASN A 376 7.60 -6.86 -12.35
CA ASN A 376 6.54 -7.72 -12.86
C ASN A 376 5.41 -6.88 -13.50
N PHE A 377 5.12 -5.70 -12.95
CA PHE A 377 4.04 -4.80 -13.39
C PHE A 377 4.43 -3.80 -14.50
N LEU A 378 5.45 -4.11 -15.29
CA LEU A 378 5.69 -3.40 -16.55
C LEU A 378 4.52 -3.65 -17.52
N ILE A 379 4.08 -2.61 -18.24
CA ILE A 379 2.96 -2.70 -19.19
C ILE A 379 3.21 -3.76 -20.25
N GLN A 380 4.46 -3.90 -20.70
CA GLN A 380 4.84 -4.93 -21.66
C GLN A 380 4.56 -6.36 -21.16
N ASN A 381 4.71 -6.61 -19.85
CA ASN A 381 4.45 -7.93 -19.25
C ASN A 381 2.94 -8.16 -19.12
N LEU A 382 2.21 -7.14 -18.65
CA LEU A 382 0.75 -7.17 -18.51
C LEU A 382 0.03 -7.31 -19.86
N ARG A 383 0.67 -6.93 -20.96
CA ARG A 383 0.13 -7.06 -22.33
C ARG A 383 0.64 -8.31 -23.07
N GLN A 384 1.35 -9.23 -22.42
CA GLN A 384 1.70 -10.52 -23.01
C GLN A 384 0.47 -11.42 -23.20
N SER A 385 0.62 -12.43 -24.06
CA SER A 385 -0.42 -13.43 -24.33
C SER A 385 0.21 -14.77 -24.71
N GLY A 386 -0.58 -15.84 -24.63
CA GLY A 386 -0.12 -17.20 -24.95
C GLY A 386 1.00 -17.66 -24.04
N GLU A 387 1.92 -18.47 -24.57
CA GLU A 387 3.04 -19.06 -23.80
C GLU A 387 3.90 -18.02 -23.08
N ALA A 388 4.12 -16.84 -23.69
CA ALA A 388 4.90 -15.77 -23.06
C ALA A 388 4.26 -15.29 -21.74
N LEU A 389 2.92 -15.17 -21.70
CA LEU A 389 2.19 -14.79 -20.49
C LEU A 389 2.32 -15.85 -19.40
N ASP A 390 2.22 -17.13 -19.77
CA ASP A 390 2.41 -18.26 -18.86
C ASP A 390 3.83 -18.27 -18.28
N GLU A 391 4.86 -18.08 -19.12
CA GLU A 391 6.26 -17.97 -18.69
C GLU A 391 6.48 -16.80 -17.73
N MET A 392 5.92 -15.63 -18.05
CA MET A 392 6.00 -14.45 -17.20
C MET A 392 5.37 -14.73 -15.84
N TYR A 393 4.15 -15.27 -15.80
CA TYR A 393 3.48 -15.62 -14.55
C TYR A 393 4.29 -16.63 -13.72
N ASN A 394 4.75 -17.71 -14.35
CA ASN A 394 5.50 -18.79 -13.70
C ASN A 394 6.89 -18.34 -13.19
N SER A 395 7.38 -17.17 -13.62
CA SER A 395 8.60 -16.56 -13.12
C SER A 395 8.40 -15.71 -11.85
N MET A 396 7.16 -15.35 -11.53
CA MET A 396 6.84 -14.49 -10.38
C MET A 396 6.89 -15.27 -9.06
N THR A 397 7.18 -14.54 -7.98
CA THR A 397 7.03 -15.04 -6.61
C THR A 397 5.71 -14.54 -6.03
N GLY A 398 4.92 -15.45 -5.48
CA GLY A 398 3.64 -15.13 -4.84
C GLY A 398 3.82 -14.36 -3.53
N SER A 399 2.80 -13.58 -3.16
CA SER A 399 2.72 -12.89 -1.87
C SER A 399 1.80 -13.70 -0.94
N PHE A 400 2.25 -13.98 0.28
CA PHE A 400 1.54 -14.83 1.23
C PHE A 400 1.35 -14.13 2.58
N PRO A 401 0.16 -14.23 3.20
CA PRO A 401 -0.11 -13.71 4.54
C PRO A 401 0.77 -14.34 5.63
N ARG A 402 1.58 -13.53 6.31
CA ARG A 402 2.51 -13.95 7.37
C ARG A 402 2.35 -13.10 8.62
N ARG A 403 2.41 -13.74 9.78
CA ARG A 403 2.35 -13.14 11.12
C ARG A 403 3.71 -13.16 11.80
N PHE A 404 4.16 -12.00 12.25
CA PHE A 404 5.32 -11.83 13.12
C PHE A 404 4.88 -11.46 14.53
N VAL A 405 5.55 -12.02 15.54
CA VAL A 405 5.25 -11.75 16.96
C VAL A 405 6.47 -11.10 17.59
N LEU A 406 6.36 -9.81 17.91
CA LEU A 406 7.46 -8.99 18.41
C LEU A 406 7.30 -8.77 19.93
N PRO A 407 8.17 -9.31 20.79
CA PRO A 407 8.06 -9.12 22.25
C PRO A 407 8.34 -7.67 22.64
N LEU A 408 7.43 -6.98 23.32
CA LEU A 408 7.58 -5.57 23.69
C LEU A 408 8.56 -5.35 24.85
N ASN A 409 8.68 -6.33 25.75
CA ASN A 409 9.53 -6.28 26.93
C ASN A 409 10.87 -6.98 26.65
N VAL A 410 11.78 -6.30 25.94
CA VAL A 410 13.15 -6.78 25.69
C VAL A 410 14.16 -5.78 26.25
N ASP A 411 15.01 -6.26 27.14
CA ASP A 411 16.03 -5.48 27.84
C ASP A 411 17.39 -6.21 27.90
N GLU A 412 18.34 -5.65 28.64
CA GLU A 412 19.68 -6.23 28.83
C GLU A 412 19.69 -7.57 29.60
N ASN A 413 18.65 -7.85 30.38
CA ASN A 413 18.51 -9.08 31.17
C ASN A 413 17.81 -10.19 30.40
N THR A 414 17.29 -9.89 29.21
CA THR A 414 16.53 -10.83 28.39
C THR A 414 17.44 -11.98 27.90
N PRO A 415 17.09 -13.26 28.16
CA PRO A 415 17.94 -14.39 27.85
C PRO A 415 18.31 -14.50 26.37
N CYS A 416 19.62 -14.64 26.08
CA CYS A 416 20.09 -14.91 24.73
C CYS A 416 19.81 -16.36 24.31
N GLY A 417 19.40 -16.56 23.05
CA GLY A 417 19.24 -17.90 22.45
C GLY A 417 17.95 -18.65 22.80
N LYS A 418 17.05 -18.06 23.60
CA LYS A 418 15.70 -18.59 23.86
C LYS A 418 14.68 -17.93 22.94
N ASN A 419 13.65 -18.69 22.57
CA ASN A 419 12.46 -18.12 21.93
C ASN A 419 11.71 -17.27 22.97
N LEU A 420 11.53 -15.99 22.67
CA LEU A 420 10.80 -15.04 23.51
C LEU A 420 9.30 -15.03 23.22
N ASN A 421 8.86 -15.60 22.08
CA ASN A 421 7.44 -15.82 21.86
C ASN A 421 6.97 -16.96 22.77
N THR A 422 6.23 -16.63 23.83
CA THR A 422 5.70 -17.59 24.82
C THR A 422 4.30 -18.09 24.48
N ARG A 423 3.73 -17.65 23.36
CA ARG A 423 2.40 -18.06 22.92
C ARG A 423 2.39 -19.52 22.48
N SER A 424 1.48 -20.32 23.01
CA SER A 424 1.33 -21.74 22.66
C SER A 424 0.62 -21.97 21.33
N ASP A 425 -0.13 -20.98 20.84
CA ASP A 425 -0.95 -21.03 19.64
C ASP A 425 -0.22 -20.54 18.37
N SER A 426 1.00 -20.02 18.49
CA SER A 426 1.76 -19.46 17.38
C SER A 426 3.11 -20.15 17.18
N PRO A 427 3.40 -20.69 15.97
CA PRO A 427 4.71 -21.25 15.64
C PRO A 427 5.78 -20.17 15.34
N ALA A 428 5.41 -18.89 15.30
CA ALA A 428 6.38 -17.80 15.12
C ALA A 428 7.38 -17.79 16.28
N THR A 429 8.64 -17.48 16.00
CA THR A 429 9.68 -17.41 17.03
C THR A 429 10.31 -16.03 17.05
N ALA A 430 10.74 -15.59 18.22
CA ALA A 430 11.54 -14.39 18.42
C ALA A 430 12.76 -14.76 19.26
N ILE A 431 13.83 -15.25 18.62
CA ILE A 431 15.05 -15.63 19.34
C ILE A 431 15.91 -14.38 19.50
N LYS A 432 15.87 -13.80 20.70
CA LYS A 432 16.40 -12.45 21.02
C LYS A 432 15.65 -11.36 20.24
N VAL A 433 16.13 -11.02 19.04
CA VAL A 433 15.53 -10.01 18.16
C VAL A 433 15.31 -10.52 16.74
N TYR A 434 15.69 -11.77 16.46
CA TYR A 434 15.47 -12.38 15.17
C TYR A 434 14.14 -13.13 15.17
N CYS A 435 13.23 -12.70 14.32
CA CYS A 435 11.86 -13.16 14.22
C CYS A 435 11.67 -14.06 13.01
N THR A 436 11.06 -15.22 13.24
CA THR A 436 10.41 -16.01 12.18
C THR A 436 8.93 -15.66 12.12
N HIS A 437 8.24 -16.15 11.10
CA HIS A 437 6.81 -15.93 10.93
C HIS A 437 5.99 -17.20 11.16
N GLU A 438 4.71 -16.97 11.38
CA GLU A 438 3.64 -17.93 11.22
C GLU A 438 2.92 -17.66 9.89
N ASP A 439 2.59 -18.70 9.13
CA ASP A 439 1.72 -18.55 7.95
C ASP A 439 0.27 -18.39 8.40
N LEU A 440 -0.45 -17.40 7.88
CA LEU A 440 -1.86 -17.13 8.24
C LEU A 440 -2.87 -17.91 7.37
N HIS A 441 -2.40 -18.94 6.68
CA HIS A 441 -3.17 -19.69 5.69
C HIS A 441 -2.84 -21.19 5.72
N GLY A 442 -3.73 -22.00 5.16
CA GLY A 442 -3.48 -23.40 4.85
C GLY A 442 -2.65 -23.58 3.58
N GLU A 443 -2.35 -24.83 3.21
CA GLU A 443 -1.60 -25.12 1.97
C GLU A 443 -2.42 -24.79 0.70
N ASP A 444 -3.74 -24.80 0.82
CA ASP A 444 -4.74 -24.52 -0.22
C ASP A 444 -4.62 -23.13 -0.84
N LEU A 445 -4.12 -22.12 -0.11
CA LEU A 445 -3.92 -20.77 -0.66
C LEU A 445 -2.95 -20.75 -1.86
N GLN A 446 -2.03 -21.72 -1.95
CA GLN A 446 -1.10 -21.81 -3.08
C GLN A 446 -1.84 -22.00 -4.41
N GLU A 447 -3.01 -22.65 -4.41
CA GLU A 447 -3.83 -22.87 -5.62
C GLU A 447 -4.39 -21.55 -6.19
N PHE A 448 -4.40 -20.48 -5.39
CA PHE A 448 -4.90 -19.15 -5.76
C PHE A 448 -3.77 -18.13 -5.95
N GLY A 449 -2.51 -18.57 -6.01
CA GLY A 449 -1.36 -17.71 -6.30
C GLY A 449 -0.95 -16.75 -5.19
N GLY A 450 -1.43 -17.00 -3.96
CA GLY A 450 -1.21 -16.12 -2.82
C GLY A 450 -2.35 -15.14 -2.59
N LEU A 451 -2.10 -14.10 -1.81
CA LEU A 451 -3.09 -13.09 -1.44
C LEU A 451 -2.43 -11.71 -1.36
N GLU A 452 -3.06 -10.73 -1.99
CA GLU A 452 -2.71 -9.30 -1.92
C GLU A 452 -3.99 -8.46 -1.84
N PHE A 453 -3.83 -7.14 -1.72
CA PHE A 453 -4.94 -6.21 -1.45
C PHE A 453 -5.77 -6.62 -0.21
N PRO A 454 -5.11 -6.82 0.96
CA PRO A 454 -5.79 -7.27 2.15
C PRO A 454 -6.72 -6.20 2.72
N GLN A 455 -7.87 -6.63 3.19
CA GLN A 455 -8.89 -5.79 3.83
C GLN A 455 -9.46 -6.52 5.05
N ILE A 456 -9.87 -5.76 6.06
CA ILE A 456 -10.48 -6.27 7.30
C ILE A 456 -11.74 -5.46 7.62
N ASN A 457 -12.45 -5.82 8.68
CA ASN A 457 -13.40 -4.91 9.32
C ASN A 457 -12.64 -3.77 10.05
N TYR A 458 -12.06 -2.87 9.25
CA TYR A 458 -11.08 -1.88 9.71
C TYR A 458 -11.64 -0.98 10.81
N ALA A 459 -12.89 -0.53 10.66
CA ALA A 459 -13.54 0.39 11.59
C ALA A 459 -13.65 -0.17 13.03
N LYS A 460 -13.72 -1.49 13.20
CA LYS A 460 -13.86 -2.13 14.52
C LYS A 460 -12.63 -2.91 14.97
N HIS A 461 -11.82 -3.41 14.03
CA HIS A 461 -10.76 -4.38 14.31
C HIS A 461 -9.35 -3.93 13.91
N ASN A 462 -9.18 -2.81 13.20
CA ASN A 462 -7.84 -2.23 13.04
C ASN A 462 -7.26 -1.94 14.44
N THR A 463 -5.97 -2.21 14.64
CA THR A 463 -5.26 -2.10 15.93
C THR A 463 -5.64 -3.11 17.00
N ARG A 464 -6.57 -4.04 16.72
CA ARG A 464 -7.14 -4.99 17.70
C ARG A 464 -7.03 -6.45 17.24
N PRO A 465 -7.12 -7.42 18.16
CA PRO A 465 -7.30 -8.82 17.79
C PRO A 465 -8.49 -9.00 16.84
N TYR A 466 -8.32 -9.89 15.87
CA TYR A 466 -9.27 -10.10 14.78
C TYR A 466 -9.17 -11.54 14.27
N ARG A 467 -10.19 -12.00 13.53
CA ARG A 467 -10.32 -13.36 13.03
C ARG A 467 -10.34 -13.44 11.52
N TYR A 468 -10.90 -12.44 10.84
CA TYR A 468 -11.15 -12.49 9.40
C TYR A 468 -10.43 -11.38 8.65
N PHE A 469 -9.83 -11.75 7.53
CA PHE A 469 -9.41 -10.81 6.50
C PHE A 469 -9.82 -11.29 5.13
N TYR A 470 -9.89 -10.36 4.21
CA TYR A 470 -10.29 -10.53 2.82
C TYR A 470 -9.15 -10.09 1.91
N GLY A 471 -9.07 -10.61 0.70
CA GLY A 471 -8.09 -10.16 -0.27
C GLY A 471 -8.36 -10.71 -1.66
N SER A 472 -7.51 -10.36 -2.61
CA SER A 472 -7.54 -10.90 -3.97
C SER A 472 -6.52 -12.03 -4.11
N GLY A 473 -6.92 -13.13 -4.74
CA GLY A 473 -5.99 -14.17 -5.18
C GLY A 473 -5.33 -13.80 -6.50
N PHE A 474 -4.06 -14.18 -6.65
CA PHE A 474 -3.18 -13.79 -7.76
C PHE A 474 -2.72 -15.01 -8.56
N ARG A 475 -3.67 -15.81 -9.07
CA ARG A 475 -3.36 -16.81 -10.10
C ARG A 475 -3.24 -16.19 -11.51
N HIS A 476 -2.89 -14.91 -11.54
CA HIS A 476 -2.59 -14.09 -12.71
C HIS A 476 -1.71 -12.90 -12.27
N LEU A 477 -1.24 -12.07 -13.22
CA LEU A 477 -0.60 -10.77 -12.91
C LEU A 477 -1.56 -9.73 -12.29
N VAL A 478 -2.86 -10.01 -12.23
CA VAL A 478 -3.88 -9.21 -11.55
C VAL A 478 -4.74 -10.14 -10.70
N GLY A 479 -5.64 -9.60 -9.88
CA GLY A 479 -6.56 -10.42 -9.09
C GLY A 479 -7.50 -11.23 -9.98
N ASP A 480 -7.58 -12.55 -9.74
CA ASP A 480 -8.45 -13.48 -10.49
C ASP A 480 -9.49 -14.18 -9.59
N SER A 481 -9.47 -13.88 -8.30
CA SER A 481 -10.37 -14.42 -7.28
C SER A 481 -10.47 -13.48 -6.09
N LEU A 482 -11.56 -13.59 -5.35
CA LEU A 482 -11.70 -13.00 -4.02
C LEU A 482 -11.57 -14.11 -2.99
N LEU A 483 -10.92 -13.77 -1.88
CA LEU A 483 -10.57 -14.70 -0.82
C LEU A 483 -11.05 -14.14 0.51
N LYS A 484 -11.61 -15.00 1.36
CA LYS A 484 -11.84 -14.74 2.79
C LYS A 484 -11.05 -15.76 3.59
N MET A 485 -10.21 -15.26 4.49
CA MET A 485 -9.42 -16.06 5.41
C MET A 485 -10.05 -16.04 6.81
N ASP A 486 -10.31 -17.23 7.35
CA ASP A 486 -10.64 -17.44 8.77
C ASP A 486 -9.38 -17.91 9.49
N LEU A 487 -8.82 -17.05 10.33
CA LEU A 487 -7.62 -17.34 11.12
C LEU A 487 -7.86 -18.50 12.10
N GLN A 488 -9.11 -18.75 12.51
CA GLN A 488 -9.45 -19.90 13.32
C GLN A 488 -9.38 -21.18 12.47
N GLY A 489 -8.25 -21.87 12.56
CA GLY A 489 -7.99 -23.08 11.76
C GLY A 489 -7.60 -22.80 10.32
N LYS A 490 -7.26 -21.54 9.98
CA LYS A 490 -6.66 -21.11 8.69
C LYS A 490 -7.47 -21.56 7.47
N ARG A 491 -8.79 -21.41 7.53
CA ARG A 491 -9.71 -21.87 6.48
C ARG A 491 -9.96 -20.77 5.45
N LEU A 492 -10.02 -21.17 4.19
CA LEU A 492 -10.26 -20.28 3.07
C LEU A 492 -11.69 -20.43 2.54
N LYS A 493 -12.34 -19.31 2.19
CA LYS A 493 -13.49 -19.27 1.28
C LYS A 493 -13.13 -18.47 0.05
N VAL A 494 -13.64 -18.90 -1.10
CA VAL A 494 -13.25 -18.35 -2.41
C VAL A 494 -14.49 -17.99 -3.22
N TRP A 495 -14.44 -16.83 -3.87
CA TRP A 495 -15.29 -16.49 -4.99
C TRP A 495 -14.38 -16.35 -6.22
N GLN A 496 -14.70 -17.10 -7.26
CA GLN A 496 -13.97 -17.08 -8.53
C GLN A 496 -14.90 -17.48 -9.66
N GLN A 497 -14.72 -16.85 -10.82
CA GLN A 497 -15.37 -17.24 -12.07
C GLN A 497 -14.36 -17.10 -13.21
N PRO A 498 -14.22 -18.09 -14.12
CA PRO A 498 -13.26 -18.00 -15.22
C PRO A 498 -13.47 -16.77 -16.10
N GLY A 499 -12.38 -16.03 -16.34
CA GLY A 499 -12.36 -14.81 -17.15
C GLY A 499 -13.03 -13.59 -16.53
N PHE A 500 -13.14 -13.59 -15.20
CA PHE A 500 -13.56 -12.44 -14.40
C PHE A 500 -12.43 -12.08 -13.44
N TYR A 501 -12.10 -10.79 -13.38
CA TYR A 501 -10.94 -10.29 -12.65
C TYR A 501 -11.43 -9.28 -11.59
N PRO A 502 -11.65 -9.73 -10.35
CA PRO A 502 -12.14 -8.88 -9.28
C PRO A 502 -11.05 -7.94 -8.77
N SER A 503 -11.45 -6.72 -8.48
CA SER A 503 -10.62 -5.73 -7.77
C SER A 503 -10.60 -5.96 -6.26
N GLU A 504 -9.82 -5.15 -5.53
CA GLU A 504 -9.74 -5.19 -4.06
C GLU A 504 -11.13 -5.31 -3.37
N PRO A 505 -11.32 -6.30 -2.47
CA PRO A 505 -12.57 -6.51 -1.75
C PRO A 505 -12.73 -5.56 -0.56
N ILE A 506 -13.66 -4.60 -0.63
CA ILE A 506 -13.95 -3.68 0.49
C ILE A 506 -15.06 -4.23 1.38
N PHE A 507 -14.75 -4.39 2.67
CA PHE A 507 -15.73 -4.78 3.69
C PHE A 507 -16.61 -3.62 4.14
N ILE A 508 -17.91 -3.86 4.25
CA ILE A 508 -18.90 -2.92 4.81
C ILE A 508 -19.72 -3.66 5.87
N PRO A 509 -19.65 -3.26 7.16
CA PRO A 509 -20.43 -3.91 8.21
C PRO A 509 -21.92 -3.64 8.04
N SER A 510 -22.74 -4.63 8.39
CA SER A 510 -24.18 -4.40 8.52
C SER A 510 -24.50 -3.42 9.67
N PRO A 511 -25.61 -2.67 9.59
CA PRO A 511 -26.02 -1.80 10.68
C PRO A 511 -26.23 -2.59 11.97
N GLY A 512 -25.58 -2.17 13.06
CA GLY A 512 -25.67 -2.86 14.34
C GLY A 512 -24.94 -4.21 14.41
N ALA A 513 -24.11 -4.55 13.42
CA ALA A 513 -23.36 -5.81 13.40
C ALA A 513 -22.61 -6.07 14.72
N THR A 514 -22.68 -7.31 15.20
CA THR A 514 -21.98 -7.75 16.42
C THR A 514 -20.84 -8.71 16.11
N GLU A 515 -21.02 -9.58 15.13
CA GLU A 515 -19.97 -10.44 14.59
C GLU A 515 -19.01 -9.66 13.69
N GLU A 516 -17.76 -10.11 13.63
CA GLU A 516 -16.69 -9.43 12.88
C GLU A 516 -16.93 -9.43 11.37
N ASP A 517 -17.51 -10.51 10.83
CA ASP A 517 -17.82 -10.74 9.42
C ASP A 517 -19.31 -10.54 9.07
N ASP A 518 -20.09 -9.90 9.94
CA ASP A 518 -21.47 -9.51 9.65
C ASP A 518 -21.51 -8.22 8.81
N GLY A 519 -21.72 -8.41 7.51
CA GLY A 519 -21.64 -7.35 6.51
C GLY A 519 -21.57 -7.89 5.09
N VAL A 520 -21.09 -7.04 4.19
CA VAL A 520 -20.87 -7.38 2.77
C VAL A 520 -19.45 -7.07 2.33
N ILE A 521 -19.04 -7.72 1.24
CA ILE A 521 -17.85 -7.37 0.46
C ILE A 521 -18.29 -6.76 -0.87
N LEU A 522 -17.73 -5.61 -1.20
CA LEU A 522 -17.85 -4.99 -2.51
C LEU A 522 -16.57 -5.18 -3.32
N SER A 523 -16.69 -5.57 -4.57
CA SER A 523 -15.58 -5.60 -5.53
C SER A 523 -16.08 -5.31 -6.93
N VAL A 524 -15.34 -4.52 -7.71
CA VAL A 524 -15.63 -4.37 -9.14
C VAL A 524 -14.97 -5.53 -9.88
N VAL A 525 -15.77 -6.28 -10.63
CA VAL A 525 -15.33 -7.39 -11.45
C VAL A 525 -15.19 -6.92 -12.89
N ILE A 526 -13.97 -7.03 -13.41
CA ILE A 526 -13.56 -6.50 -14.70
C ILE A 526 -13.30 -7.66 -15.66
N THR A 527 -13.62 -7.46 -16.93
CA THR A 527 -13.56 -8.50 -17.96
C THR A 527 -12.70 -8.04 -19.14
N PRO A 528 -11.84 -8.91 -19.71
CA PRO A 528 -11.03 -8.55 -20.87
C PRO A 528 -11.79 -8.67 -22.21
N THR A 529 -13.00 -9.22 -22.19
CA THR A 529 -13.81 -9.52 -23.38
C THR A 529 -15.13 -8.77 -23.36
N GLN A 530 -15.54 -8.18 -24.48
CA GLN A 530 -16.80 -7.43 -24.60
C GLN A 530 -18.05 -8.30 -24.39
N GLU A 531 -17.96 -9.63 -24.55
CA GLU A 531 -19.07 -10.56 -24.31
C GLU A 531 -19.47 -10.66 -22.83
N LYS A 532 -18.56 -10.31 -21.91
CA LYS A 532 -18.81 -10.35 -20.47
C LYS A 532 -18.85 -8.92 -19.96
N GLY A 533 -19.97 -8.51 -19.36
CA GLY A 533 -20.10 -7.19 -18.74
C GLY A 533 -19.17 -7.02 -17.54
N THR A 534 -18.70 -5.79 -17.32
CA THR A 534 -18.08 -5.36 -16.05
C THR A 534 -19.19 -5.08 -15.05
N PHE A 535 -19.01 -5.44 -13.78
CA PHE A 535 -20.05 -5.22 -12.76
C PHE A 535 -19.50 -4.96 -11.37
N LEU A 536 -20.29 -4.29 -10.53
CA LEU A 536 -20.09 -4.29 -9.08
C LEU A 536 -20.66 -5.57 -8.50
N LEU A 537 -19.83 -6.36 -7.81
CA LEU A 537 -20.22 -7.56 -7.09
C LEU A 537 -20.48 -7.24 -5.62
N VAL A 538 -21.54 -7.83 -5.05
CA VAL A 538 -21.85 -7.80 -3.63
C VAL A 538 -21.87 -9.23 -3.09
N LEU A 539 -20.93 -9.55 -2.20
CA LEU A 539 -20.90 -10.82 -1.48
C LEU A 539 -21.37 -10.64 -0.04
N ASP A 540 -22.07 -11.62 0.50
CA ASP A 540 -22.27 -11.75 1.94
C ASP A 540 -20.92 -12.05 2.61
N ALA A 541 -20.47 -11.22 3.55
CA ALA A 541 -19.12 -11.34 4.10
C ALA A 541 -18.95 -12.60 4.95
N SER A 542 -20.03 -13.14 5.55
CA SER A 542 -19.95 -14.34 6.38
C SER A 542 -19.84 -15.63 5.55
N THR A 543 -20.83 -15.85 4.69
CA THR A 543 -20.96 -17.03 3.82
C THR A 543 -20.06 -16.97 2.59
N PHE A 544 -19.68 -15.77 2.17
CA PHE A 544 -18.91 -15.48 0.95
C PHE A 544 -19.65 -15.84 -0.35
N LYS A 545 -20.98 -15.90 -0.28
CA LYS A 545 -21.86 -16.12 -1.43
C LYS A 545 -22.30 -14.80 -2.03
N GLU A 546 -22.53 -14.80 -3.33
CA GLU A 546 -23.05 -13.65 -4.04
C GLU A 546 -24.50 -13.35 -3.64
N LEU A 547 -24.74 -12.09 -3.25
CA LEU A 547 -26.06 -11.56 -2.95
C LEU A 547 -26.69 -10.93 -4.19
N GLY A 548 -25.88 -10.15 -4.93
CA GLY A 548 -26.28 -9.52 -6.16
C GLY A 548 -25.11 -8.82 -6.85
N ARG A 549 -25.37 -8.30 -8.04
CA ARG A 549 -24.42 -7.52 -8.83
C ARG A 549 -25.11 -6.41 -9.60
N ALA A 550 -24.34 -5.40 -10.00
CA ALA A 550 -24.80 -4.29 -10.82
C ALA A 550 -23.91 -4.16 -12.07
N GLU A 551 -24.43 -4.54 -13.24
CA GLU A 551 -23.73 -4.50 -14.52
C GLU A 551 -23.62 -3.09 -15.07
N VAL A 552 -22.40 -2.73 -15.46
CA VAL A 552 -22.03 -1.42 -15.97
C VAL A 552 -21.87 -1.49 -17.49
N PRO A 553 -22.59 -0.67 -18.27
CA PRO A 553 -22.53 -0.73 -19.73
C PRO A 553 -21.32 0.02 -20.31
N VAL A 554 -20.18 0.03 -19.61
CA VAL A 554 -18.90 0.60 -20.09
C VAL A 554 -17.72 -0.25 -19.61
N ASN A 555 -16.61 -0.13 -20.32
CA ASN A 555 -15.35 -0.77 -19.91
C ASN A 555 -14.71 0.01 -18.76
N ILE A 556 -14.17 -0.72 -17.78
CA ILE A 556 -13.43 -0.18 -16.64
C ILE A 556 -12.01 -0.77 -16.67
N PRO A 557 -10.94 0.03 -16.57
CA PRO A 557 -9.58 -0.47 -16.50
C PRO A 557 -9.29 -1.03 -15.11
N TYR A 558 -8.33 -1.95 -15.01
CA TYR A 558 -7.95 -2.55 -13.74
C TYR A 558 -7.14 -1.57 -12.88
N GLY A 559 -7.70 -1.22 -11.71
CA GLY A 559 -7.15 -0.24 -10.77
C GLY A 559 -6.58 -0.86 -9.48
N PHE A 560 -6.35 -0.02 -8.47
CA PHE A 560 -5.69 -0.42 -7.22
C PHE A 560 -6.65 -0.44 -6.04
N HIS A 561 -6.86 0.70 -5.38
CA HIS A 561 -7.57 0.76 -4.11
C HIS A 561 -8.93 1.44 -4.19
N GLY A 562 -9.78 1.09 -3.23
CA GLY A 562 -11.08 1.71 -3.05
C GLY A 562 -11.37 2.13 -1.61
N ALA A 563 -12.42 2.93 -1.46
CA ALA A 563 -12.97 3.31 -0.17
C ALA A 563 -14.49 3.37 -0.27
N PHE A 564 -15.19 3.00 0.80
CA PHE A 564 -16.63 3.21 0.89
C PHE A 564 -16.93 4.53 1.63
N ASN A 565 -17.65 5.43 0.97
CA ASN A 565 -18.18 6.65 1.56
C ASN A 565 -19.64 6.44 1.97
N ALA A 566 -19.89 6.12 3.24
CA ALA A 566 -21.25 5.95 3.74
C ALA A 566 -22.02 7.28 3.73
N SER A 567 -23.30 7.24 3.36
CA SER A 567 -24.18 8.40 3.41
C SER A 567 -24.48 8.81 4.85
N THR A 568 -24.44 10.12 5.14
CA THR A 568 -24.63 10.69 6.49
C THR A 568 -25.98 10.35 7.14
N VAL A 569 -27.00 9.98 6.36
CA VAL A 569 -28.32 9.54 6.87
C VAL A 569 -28.20 8.24 7.69
N ALA A 570 -27.29 7.33 7.32
CA ALA A 570 -27.08 6.07 8.05
C ALA A 570 -26.44 6.28 9.43
N CYS A 571 -25.54 7.27 9.59
CA CYS A 571 -24.88 7.55 10.87
C CYS A 571 -25.84 8.09 11.95
N HIS A 572 -26.91 8.81 11.57
CA HIS A 572 -27.86 9.37 12.52
C HIS A 572 -28.84 8.35 13.11
N ILE A 573 -29.07 7.22 12.43
CA ILE A 573 -29.89 6.12 12.96
C ILE A 573 -29.13 5.41 14.11
N ASN A 574 -27.81 5.24 13.98
CA ASN A 574 -26.97 4.61 15.00
C ASN A 574 -26.82 5.43 16.30
N HIS A 575 -26.87 6.77 16.23
CA HIS A 575 -26.78 7.60 17.43
C HIS A 575 -28.10 7.75 18.21
N LYS A 576 -29.25 7.52 17.58
CA LYS A 576 -30.55 7.60 18.27
C LYS A 576 -30.92 6.33 19.04
N GLN A 577 -30.41 5.16 18.67
CA GLN A 577 -30.70 3.91 19.38
C GLN A 577 -29.86 3.69 20.65
N SER A 578 -28.76 4.43 20.86
CA SER A 578 -27.92 4.31 22.07
C SER A 578 -28.29 5.28 23.20
N ARG A 579 -29.36 6.09 23.04
CA ARG A 579 -29.88 6.99 24.08
C ARG A 579 -31.31 6.61 24.47
N VAL A 580 -31.49 5.41 25.01
CA VAL A 580 -32.63 5.12 25.90
C VAL A 580 -32.05 5.01 27.30
N ALA A 581 -32.19 6.09 28.08
CA ALA A 581 -31.83 6.11 29.49
C ALA A 581 -32.77 5.17 30.27
N PRO A 582 -32.27 4.38 31.23
CA PRO A 582 -33.14 3.63 32.13
C PRO A 582 -33.88 4.60 33.06
N LEU A 583 -35.21 4.46 33.10
CA LEU A 583 -36.08 5.04 34.13
C LEU A 583 -35.94 4.31 35.46
#